data_AF-A0A291RBJ3-F1
#
_entry.id   AF-A0A291RBJ3-F1
#
_cell.length_a   1.000
_cell.length_b   1.000
_cell.length_c   1.000
_cell.angle_alpha   90.00
_cell.angle_beta   90.00
_cell.angle_gamma   90.00
#
_symmetry.space_group_name_H-M   'P 1'
#
loop_
_entity.id
_entity.type
_entity.pdbx_description
1 polymer ?
#
loop_
_entity_poly.entity_id
_entity_poly.type
_entity_poly.pdbx_seq_one_letter_code
_entity_poly.pdbx_strand_id
1 'polypeptide(L)'
;LKDSEKFDEYMKALGVGFATRQVGGMTKPTTIIEVAGDTVTLKTQSTFKNTEISFKLGEEFDETTADDRKVKSLITVDGGKMVHVQKW
;
A
#
# COMPACT_ATOMS: atom_id res chain seq x y z
N LEU A 1 -0.93 5.82 -11.58
CA LEU A 1 -2.41 5.78 -11.47
C LEU A 1 -3.05 6.55 -12.64
N LYS A 2 -3.95 5.93 -13.42
CA LYS A 2 -4.68 6.63 -14.50
C LYS A 2 -6.03 7.19 -14.02
N ASP A 3 -6.80 6.37 -13.30
CA ASP A 3 -8.10 6.72 -12.72
C ASP A 3 -8.17 6.27 -11.26
N SER A 4 -8.99 6.95 -10.46
CA SER A 4 -9.18 6.68 -9.03
C SER A 4 -10.64 6.90 -8.64
N GLU A 5 -11.32 5.86 -8.18
CA GLU A 5 -12.72 5.93 -7.74
C GLU A 5 -12.82 5.62 -6.24
N LYS A 6 -13.64 6.39 -5.50
CA LYS A 6 -13.92 6.21 -4.06
C LYS A 6 -12.72 6.24 -3.11
N PHE A 7 -11.57 6.75 -3.57
CA PHE A 7 -10.36 6.84 -2.75
C PHE A 7 -10.54 7.72 -1.49
N ASP A 8 -11.27 8.83 -1.58
CA ASP A 8 -11.59 9.66 -0.41
C ASP A 8 -12.48 8.93 0.61
N GLU A 9 -13.49 8.20 0.14
CA GLU A 9 -14.38 7.40 1.01
C GLU A 9 -13.61 6.30 1.74
N TYR A 10 -12.71 5.60 1.03
CA TYR A 10 -11.85 4.58 1.62
C TYR A 10 -10.92 5.18 2.69
N MET A 11 -10.20 6.25 2.37
CA MET A 11 -9.33 6.93 3.34
C MET A 11 -10.13 7.49 4.53
N LYS A 12 -11.37 7.96 4.31
CA LYS A 12 -12.26 8.40 5.39
C LYS A 12 -12.63 7.25 6.32
N ALA A 13 -12.96 6.08 5.78
CA ALA A 13 -13.25 4.89 6.56
C ALA A 13 -12.03 4.40 7.36
N LEU A 14 -10.82 4.61 6.84
CA LEU A 14 -9.56 4.36 7.56
C LEU A 14 -9.24 5.40 8.65
N GLY A 15 -10.05 6.45 8.80
CA GLY A 15 -9.82 7.50 9.80
C GLY A 15 -8.80 8.55 9.39
N VAL A 16 -8.37 8.58 8.12
CA VAL A 16 -7.40 9.56 7.62
C VAL A 16 -8.00 10.97 7.63
N GLY A 17 -7.27 11.94 8.16
CA GLY A 17 -7.71 13.34 8.27
C GLY A 17 -7.97 14.01 6.91
N PHE A 18 -8.95 14.93 6.87
CA PHE A 18 -9.43 15.57 5.64
C PHE A 18 -8.32 16.20 4.76
N ALA A 19 -7.35 16.87 5.38
CA ALA A 19 -6.23 17.49 4.66
C ALA A 19 -5.37 16.45 3.92
N THR A 20 -5.04 15.34 4.58
CA THR A 20 -4.27 14.24 3.99
C THR A 20 -5.03 13.57 2.84
N ARG A 21 -6.36 13.45 2.96
CA ARG A 21 -7.20 12.87 1.90
C ARG A 21 -7.24 13.72 0.64
N GLN A 22 -7.35 15.04 0.78
CA GLN A 22 -7.33 15.98 -0.34
C GLN A 22 -6.01 15.89 -1.11
N VAL A 23 -4.88 15.91 -0.40
CA VAL A 23 -3.56 15.82 -1.03
C VAL A 23 -3.35 14.45 -1.66
N GLY A 24 -3.70 13.37 -0.95
CA GLY A 24 -3.59 12.00 -1.47
C GLY A 24 -4.39 11.77 -2.75
N GLY A 25 -5.63 12.27 -2.82
CA GLY A 25 -6.50 12.13 -4.01
C GLY A 25 -6.01 12.88 -5.24
N MET A 26 -5.23 13.96 -5.06
CA MET A 26 -4.59 14.69 -6.15
C MET A 26 -3.27 14.05 -6.60
N THR A 27 -2.66 13.19 -5.78
CA THR A 27 -1.41 12.54 -6.16
C THR A 27 -1.62 11.39 -7.13
N LYS A 28 -0.70 11.24 -8.07
CA LYS A 28 -0.62 10.08 -8.95
C LYS A 28 0.56 9.22 -8.49
N PRO A 29 0.34 8.22 -7.62
CA PRO A 29 1.42 7.35 -7.20
C PRO A 29 1.91 6.49 -8.37
N THR A 30 3.21 6.22 -8.33
CA THR A 30 3.91 5.23 -9.15
C THR A 30 4.22 4.04 -8.26
N THR A 31 3.66 2.89 -8.62
CA THR A 31 3.95 1.62 -7.94
C THR A 31 5.02 0.89 -8.74
N ILE A 32 6.13 0.57 -8.09
CA ILE A 32 7.24 -0.19 -8.65
C ILE A 32 7.28 -1.52 -7.90
N ILE A 33 7.22 -2.62 -8.66
CA ILE A 33 7.32 -3.98 -8.13
C ILE A 33 8.63 -4.56 -8.64
N GLU A 34 9.52 -4.89 -7.72
CA GLU A 34 10.80 -5.55 -8.00
C GLU A 34 10.76 -6.95 -7.41
N VAL A 35 11.17 -7.95 -8.18
CA VAL A 35 11.23 -9.35 -7.71
C VAL A 35 12.68 -9.80 -7.82
N ALA A 36 13.27 -10.15 -6.67
CA ALA A 36 14.65 -10.61 -6.56
C ALA A 36 14.66 -11.99 -5.89
N GLY A 37 14.58 -13.05 -6.71
CA GLY A 37 14.42 -14.41 -6.23
C GLY A 37 13.10 -14.58 -5.49
N ASP A 38 13.18 -14.92 -4.20
CA ASP A 38 12.01 -15.13 -3.34
C ASP A 38 11.52 -13.85 -2.63
N THR A 39 12.25 -12.74 -2.76
CA THR A 39 11.91 -11.46 -2.14
C THR A 39 11.25 -10.55 -3.15
N VAL A 40 10.09 -10.00 -2.79
CA VAL A 40 9.36 -8.99 -3.55
C VAL A 40 9.46 -7.65 -2.83
N THR A 41 9.89 -6.63 -3.55
CA THR A 41 9.95 -5.25 -3.06
C THR A 41 8.87 -4.44 -3.76
N LEU A 42 7.95 -3.89 -2.98
CA LEU A 42 6.90 -2.98 -3.44
C LEU A 42 7.24 -1.57 -2.99
N LYS A 43 7.54 -0.69 -3.95
CA LYS A 43 7.78 0.73 -3.73
C LYS A 43 6.59 1.51 -4.25
N THR A 44 5.93 2.27 -3.38
CA THR A 44 4.89 3.23 -3.77
C THR A 44 5.46 4.63 -3.62
N GLN A 45 5.75 5.26 -4.74
CA GLN A 45 6.31 6.61 -4.78
C GLN A 45 5.24 7.61 -5.18
N SER A 46 5.13 8.71 -4.44
CA SER A 46 4.23 9.82 -4.75
C SER A 46 4.88 11.15 -4.37
N THR A 47 4.33 12.26 -4.86
CA THR A 47 4.78 13.60 -4.44
C THR A 47 4.51 13.90 -2.96
N PHE A 48 3.73 13.06 -2.28
CA PHE A 48 3.33 13.26 -0.89
C PHE A 48 4.11 12.37 0.09
N LYS A 49 4.11 11.05 -0.14
CA LYS A 49 4.80 10.07 0.72
C LYS A 49 5.28 8.90 -0.12
N ASN A 50 6.50 8.45 0.17
CA ASN A 50 7.10 7.28 -0.44
C ASN A 50 7.11 6.16 0.60
N THR A 51 6.60 4.98 0.24
CA THR A 51 6.67 3.78 1.08
C THR A 51 7.40 2.69 0.32
N GLU A 52 8.18 1.90 1.05
CA GLU A 52 8.90 0.75 0.53
C GLU A 52 8.70 -0.41 1.49
N ILE A 53 8.20 -1.53 0.97
CA ILE A 53 8.06 -2.78 1.72
C ILE A 53 8.79 -3.89 0.96
N SER A 54 9.53 -4.70 1.69
CA SER A 54 10.23 -5.87 1.18
C SER A 54 9.71 -7.09 1.92
N PHE A 55 9.10 -8.01 1.19
CA PHE A 55 8.40 -9.15 1.77
C PHE A 55 8.65 -10.43 0.96
N LYS A 56 8.40 -11.56 1.60
CA LYS A 56 8.35 -12.86 0.95
C LYS A 56 6.90 -13.31 0.85
N LEU A 57 6.57 -13.97 -0.25
CA LEU A 57 5.21 -14.48 -0.45
C LEU A 57 4.88 -15.55 0.59
N GLY A 58 3.77 -15.38 1.30
CA GLY A 58 3.31 -16.30 2.34
C GLY A 58 3.92 -16.09 3.73
N GLU A 59 4.80 -15.10 3.91
CA GLU A 59 5.35 -14.75 5.22
C GLU A 59 4.70 -13.47 5.78
N GLU A 60 4.32 -13.50 7.05
CA GLU A 60 3.83 -12.31 7.75
C GLU A 60 4.99 -11.38 8.13
N PHE A 61 4.81 -10.08 7.94
CA PHE A 61 5.79 -9.06 8.31
C PHE A 61 5.11 -7.84 8.95
N ASP A 62 5.86 -7.08 9.72
CA ASP A 62 5.38 -5.81 10.29
C ASP A 62 5.50 -4.70 9.24
N GLU A 63 4.37 -4.07 8.90
CA GLU A 63 4.28 -2.97 7.94
C GLU A 63 3.86 -1.69 8.67
N THR A 64 4.49 -0.57 8.30
CA THR A 64 3.98 0.77 8.63
C THR A 64 3.38 1.39 7.38
N THR A 65 2.07 1.59 7.39
CA THR A 65 1.35 2.11 6.23
C THR A 65 1.60 3.61 6.04
N ALA A 66 1.23 4.14 4.86
CA ALA A 66 1.43 5.57 4.55
C ALA A 66 0.68 6.50 5.52
N ASP A 67 -0.38 6.03 6.16
CA ASP A 67 -1.15 6.73 7.20
C ASP A 67 -0.67 6.40 8.64
N ASP A 68 0.56 5.92 8.79
CA ASP A 68 1.26 5.67 10.06
C ASP A 68 0.60 4.61 10.98
N ARG A 69 -0.19 3.69 10.40
CA ARG A 69 -0.68 2.50 11.11
C ARG A 69 0.38 1.41 11.10
N LYS A 70 0.60 0.79 12.26
CA LYS A 70 1.43 -0.41 12.40
C LYS A 70 0.52 -1.63 12.26
N VAL A 71 0.75 -2.42 11.23
CA VAL A 71 -0.08 -3.57 10.88
C VAL A 71 0.80 -4.80 10.66
N LYS A 72 0.24 -5.99 10.86
CA LYS A 72 0.82 -7.23 10.34
C LYS A 72 0.27 -7.48 8.95
N SER A 73 1.19 -7.59 8.00
CA SER A 73 0.88 -7.76 6.60
C SER A 73 1.26 -9.14 6.12
N LEU A 74 0.34 -9.78 5.40
CA LEU A 74 0.54 -11.05 4.72
C LEU A 74 0.25 -10.87 3.24
N ILE A 75 1.21 -11.19 2.39
CA ILE A 75 1.04 -11.11 0.94
C ILE A 75 1.14 -12.50 0.35
N THR A 76 0.09 -12.91 -0.37
CA THR A 76 -0.01 -14.21 -1.02
C THR A 76 -0.40 -14.02 -2.50
N VAL A 77 -0.12 -15.03 -3.32
CA VAL A 77 -0.60 -15.07 -4.72
C VAL A 77 -1.56 -16.23 -4.85
N ASP A 78 -2.82 -15.93 -5.15
CA ASP A 78 -3.87 -16.93 -5.37
C ASP A 78 -4.52 -16.70 -6.75
N GLY A 79 -4.52 -17.73 -7.60
CA GLY A 79 -5.10 -17.67 -8.94
C GLY A 79 -4.58 -16.53 -9.82
N GLY A 80 -3.30 -16.15 -9.68
CA GLY A 80 -2.69 -15.03 -10.41
C GLY A 80 -3.01 -13.63 -9.84
N LYS A 81 -3.66 -13.56 -8.67
CA LYS A 81 -3.94 -12.32 -7.95
C LYS A 81 -3.02 -12.19 -6.75
N MET A 82 -2.35 -11.07 -6.62
CA MET A 82 -1.63 -10.71 -5.40
C MET A 82 -2.64 -10.20 -4.37
N VAL A 83 -2.74 -10.89 -3.23
CA VAL A 83 -3.63 -10.56 -2.12
C VAL A 83 -2.78 -10.05 -0.96
N HIS A 84 -2.96 -8.77 -0.62
CA HIS A 84 -2.30 -8.12 0.52
C HIS A 84 -3.30 -7.91 1.65
N VAL A 85 -3.14 -8.67 2.72
CA VAL A 85 -4.00 -8.58 3.91
C VAL A 85 -3.25 -7.83 5.00
N GLN A 86 -3.83 -6.73 5.48
CA GLN A 86 -3.31 -5.92 6.60
C GLN A 86 -4.20 -6.13 7.82
N LYS A 87 -3.63 -6.63 8.93
CA LYS A 87 -4.32 -6.81 10.21
C LYS A 87 -3.72 -5.86 11.25
N TRP A 88 -4.57 -5.13 11.96
CA TRP A 88 -4.18 -4.17 13.01
C TRP A 88 -4.99 -4.40 14.28
#